data_AF-A0A699Z1G0-F1
#
_entry.id   AF-A0A699Z1G0-F1
#
_cell.length_a   1.000
_cell.length_b   1.000
_cell.length_c   1.000
_cell.angle_alpha   90.00
_cell.angle_beta   90.00
_cell.angle_gamma   90.00
#
_symmetry.space_group_name_H-M   'P 1'
#
loop_
_entity.id
_entity.type
_entity.pdbx_description
1 polymer ?
#
loop_
_entity_poly.entity_id
_entity_poly.type
_entity_poly.pdbx_seq_one_letter_code
_entity_poly.pdbx_strand_id
1 'polypeptide(L)'
;MSAEQSRSLGRLLLVRAIYQQLQSRQQLPSLYWWASNAVVQTTVFLSLSSALARMAAALWPGLTSEGPWLLQDLSSPPLYLATLSTPFGTLGSLLPLAIVLTYLRALDAAPSAQVPGILAALRLVALPYYCSALLQPNAVLLGHSATTDVQLLLGLGSFYLGYPTLRGTAAAGGGTRGG
;
A
#
# COMPACT_ATOMS: atom_id res chain seq x y z
N MET A 1 35.61 -15.50 -18.94
CA MET A 1 34.83 -14.30 -18.58
C MET A 1 35.27 -13.18 -19.49
N SER A 2 34.35 -12.59 -20.27
CA SER A 2 34.68 -11.49 -21.18
C SER A 2 34.94 -10.19 -20.40
N ALA A 3 35.77 -9.29 -20.93
CA ALA A 3 36.11 -8.02 -20.27
C ALA A 3 34.89 -7.14 -19.95
N GLU A 4 33.78 -7.31 -20.68
CA GLU A 4 32.50 -6.65 -20.41
C GLU A 4 31.81 -7.16 -19.13
N GLN A 5 31.86 -8.47 -18.86
CA GLN A 5 31.31 -9.04 -17.62
C GLN A 5 32.06 -8.55 -16.39
N SER A 6 33.39 -8.39 -16.46
CA SER A 6 34.19 -7.86 -15.36
C SER A 6 33.89 -6.38 -15.09
N ARG A 7 33.61 -5.59 -16.15
CA ARG A 7 33.20 -4.18 -16.02
C ARG A 7 31.79 -4.03 -15.48
N SER A 8 30.85 -4.90 -15.85
CA SER A 8 29.47 -4.86 -15.32
C SER A 8 29.42 -5.28 -13.85
N LEU A 9 30.19 -6.30 -13.45
CA LEU A 9 30.38 -6.71 -12.06
C LEU A 9 30.98 -5.58 -11.21
N GLY A 10 32.02 -4.89 -11.72
CA GLY A 10 32.62 -3.74 -11.04
C GLY A 10 31.63 -2.58 -10.84
N ARG A 11 30.79 -2.29 -11.84
CA ARG A 11 29.74 -1.27 -11.72
C ARG A 11 28.67 -1.65 -10.70
N LEU A 12 28.23 -2.91 -10.65
CA LEU A 12 27.26 -3.38 -9.67
C LEU A 12 27.79 -3.28 -8.24
N LEU A 13 29.06 -3.64 -8.01
CA LEU A 13 29.69 -3.51 -6.71
C LEU A 13 29.81 -2.04 -6.28
N LEU A 14 30.16 -1.14 -7.21
CA LEU A 14 30.21 0.30 -6.95
C LEU A 14 28.84 0.86 -6.58
N VAL A 15 27.80 0.54 -7.36
CA VAL A 15 26.42 0.98 -7.09
C VAL A 15 25.95 0.47 -5.74
N ARG A 16 26.25 -0.80 -5.40
CA ARG A 16 25.91 -1.38 -4.10
C ARG A 16 26.61 -0.66 -2.94
N ALA A 17 27.89 -0.33 -3.08
CA ALA A 17 28.65 0.39 -2.07
C ALA A 17 28.11 1.82 -1.85
N ILE A 18 27.82 2.55 -2.94
CA ILE A 18 27.23 3.89 -2.89
C ILE A 18 25.85 3.84 -2.22
N TYR A 19 25.02 2.84 -2.57
CA TYR A 19 23.71 2.66 -1.97
C TYR A 19 23.80 2.38 -0.45
N GLN A 20 24.71 1.50 -0.03
CA GLN A 20 24.93 1.22 1.40
C GLN A 20 25.40 2.45 2.17
N GLN A 21 26.27 3.26 1.57
CA GLN A 21 26.77 4.49 2.18
C GLN A 21 25.69 5.58 2.27
N LEU A 22 24.82 5.70 1.27
CA LEU A 22 23.65 6.60 1.32
C LEU A 22 22.66 6.13 2.38
N GLN A 23 22.42 4.82 2.47
CA GLN A 23 21.53 4.23 3.44
C GLN A 23 21.97 4.49 4.88
N SER A 24 23.26 4.33 5.19
CA SER A 24 23.78 4.58 6.54
C SER A 24 23.73 6.05 6.95
N ARG A 25 23.82 6.97 5.98
CA ARG A 25 23.78 8.43 6.24
C ARG A 25 22.36 8.98 6.34
N GLN A 26 21.41 8.42 5.59
CA GLN A 26 20.04 8.94 5.50
C GLN A 26 19.02 8.14 6.34
N GLN A 27 19.47 7.15 7.13
CA GLN A 27 18.59 6.25 7.90
C GLN A 27 17.47 5.63 7.05
N LEU A 28 17.76 5.32 5.78
CA LEU A 28 16.77 4.77 4.88
C LEU A 28 16.42 3.33 5.29
N PRO A 29 15.13 2.96 5.34
CA PRO A 29 14.71 1.61 5.68
C PRO A 29 15.34 0.59 4.73
N SER A 30 15.86 -0.49 5.31
CA SER A 30 16.50 -1.56 4.52
C SER A 30 15.48 -2.38 3.74
N LEU A 31 15.94 -3.06 2.69
CA LEU A 31 15.10 -4.03 1.97
C LEU A 31 14.53 -5.09 2.92
N TYR A 32 15.29 -5.50 3.93
CA TYR A 32 14.82 -6.40 4.98
C TYR A 32 13.70 -5.80 5.81
N TRP A 33 13.74 -4.50 6.10
CA TRP A 33 12.66 -3.81 6.80
C TRP A 33 11.37 -3.85 5.96
N TRP A 34 11.45 -3.55 4.66
CA TRP A 34 10.31 -3.63 3.76
C TRP A 34 9.74 -5.04 3.64
N ALA A 35 10.61 -6.04 3.49
CA ALA A 35 10.20 -7.44 3.43
C ALA A 35 9.54 -7.90 4.75
N SER A 36 10.13 -7.55 5.88
CA SER A 36 9.57 -7.89 7.21
C SER A 36 8.24 -7.20 7.45
N ASN A 37 8.12 -5.93 7.07
CA ASN A 37 6.87 -5.19 7.16
C ASN A 37 5.78 -5.83 6.27
N ALA A 38 6.12 -6.25 5.05
CA ALA A 38 5.18 -6.96 4.18
C ALA A 38 4.72 -8.30 4.80
N VAL A 39 5.62 -9.05 5.42
CA VAL A 39 5.28 -10.31 6.12
C VAL A 39 4.35 -10.06 7.31
N VAL A 40 4.64 -9.04 8.12
CA VAL A 40 3.78 -8.67 9.26
C VAL A 40 2.40 -8.20 8.76
N GLN A 41 2.35 -7.33 7.75
CA GLN A 41 1.10 -6.84 7.18
C GLN A 41 0.27 -7.97 6.57
N THR A 42 0.89 -8.90 5.84
CA THR A 42 0.17 -10.07 5.28
C THR A 42 -0.34 -10.99 6.37
N THR A 43 0.41 -11.19 7.45
CA THR A 43 -0.04 -12.01 8.59
C THR A 43 -1.23 -11.37 9.29
N VAL A 44 -1.16 -10.06 9.58
CA VAL A 44 -2.26 -9.29 10.18
C VAL A 44 -3.49 -9.34 9.27
N PHE A 45 -3.29 -9.10 7.96
CA PHE A 45 -4.33 -9.18 6.95
C PHE A 45 -5.03 -10.54 6.97
N LEU A 46 -4.28 -11.65 6.86
CA LEU A 46 -4.85 -12.99 6.85
C LEU A 46 -5.57 -13.33 8.16
N SER A 47 -5.00 -12.92 9.31
CA SER A 47 -5.62 -13.16 10.61
C SER A 47 -6.94 -12.41 10.75
N LEU A 48 -7.00 -11.14 10.33
CA LEU A 48 -8.21 -10.33 10.37
C LEU A 48 -9.25 -10.84 9.38
N SER A 49 -8.86 -11.12 8.13
CA SER A 49 -9.78 -11.61 7.11
C SER A 49 -10.36 -12.98 7.49
N SER A 50 -9.56 -13.89 8.06
CA SER A 50 -10.04 -15.19 8.52
C SER A 50 -10.93 -15.09 9.76
N ALA A 51 -10.62 -14.20 10.70
CA ALA A 51 -11.48 -13.92 11.85
C ALA A 51 -12.84 -13.39 11.36
N LEU A 52 -12.85 -12.33 10.56
CA LEU A 52 -14.07 -11.73 10.03
C LEU A 52 -14.88 -12.70 9.18
N ALA A 53 -14.24 -13.52 8.35
CA ALA A 53 -14.92 -14.56 7.59
C ALA A 53 -15.58 -15.61 8.49
N ARG A 54 -14.94 -16.01 9.59
CA ARG A 54 -15.55 -16.90 10.60
C ARG A 54 -16.69 -16.24 11.36
N MET A 55 -16.56 -14.97 11.71
CA MET A 55 -17.63 -14.21 12.37
C MET A 55 -18.85 -14.05 11.45
N ALA A 56 -18.61 -13.78 10.16
CA ALA A 56 -19.63 -13.73 9.12
C ALA A 56 -20.34 -15.09 8.96
N ALA A 57 -19.57 -16.19 8.85
CA ALA A 57 -20.13 -17.54 8.74
C ALA A 57 -20.92 -17.98 9.99
N ALA A 58 -20.53 -17.49 11.17
CA ALA A 58 -21.22 -17.73 12.43
C ALA A 58 -22.42 -16.79 12.67
N LEU A 59 -22.76 -15.92 11.70
CA LEU A 59 -23.86 -14.96 11.78
C LEU A 59 -23.79 -14.10 13.06
N TRP A 60 -22.61 -13.58 13.37
CA TRP A 60 -22.43 -12.76 14.57
C TRP A 60 -23.39 -11.55 14.51
N PRO A 61 -24.22 -11.31 15.55
CA PRO A 61 -25.28 -10.30 15.54
C PRO A 61 -24.84 -8.87 15.17
N GLY A 62 -23.58 -8.49 15.39
CA GLY A 62 -23.06 -7.18 14.97
C GLY A 62 -22.71 -7.06 13.47
N LEU A 63 -22.66 -8.17 12.73
CA LEU A 63 -22.32 -8.19 11.29
C LEU A 63 -23.54 -8.39 10.38
N THR A 64 -24.59 -9.05 10.88
CA THR A 64 -25.75 -9.45 10.07
C THR A 64 -26.89 -8.44 10.09
N SER A 65 -26.99 -7.61 11.14
CA SER A 65 -28.12 -6.68 11.34
C SER A 65 -27.72 -5.23 11.60
N GLU A 66 -26.44 -4.96 11.87
CA GLU A 66 -25.95 -3.63 12.29
C GLU A 66 -24.91 -3.04 11.33
N GLY A 67 -24.90 -3.47 10.07
CA GLY A 67 -23.97 -2.92 9.11
C GLY A 67 -24.24 -1.43 8.80
N PRO A 68 -23.19 -0.62 8.57
CA PRO A 68 -23.34 0.81 8.42
C PRO A 68 -23.97 1.18 7.05
N TRP A 69 -24.78 2.25 7.06
CA TRP A 69 -25.43 2.84 5.88
C TRP A 69 -26.39 1.89 5.12
N LEU A 70 -25.96 1.42 3.94
CA LEU A 70 -26.75 0.65 2.96
C LEU A 70 -26.36 -0.85 2.95
N LEU A 71 -25.31 -1.23 3.69
CA LEU A 71 -24.81 -2.59 3.80
C LEU A 71 -25.30 -3.19 5.11
N GLN A 72 -26.59 -3.52 5.20
CA GLN A 72 -27.21 -4.04 6.44
C GLN A 72 -26.61 -5.39 6.86
N ASP A 73 -26.19 -6.19 5.88
CA ASP A 73 -25.49 -7.45 6.11
C ASP A 73 -24.05 -7.37 5.57
N LEU A 74 -23.09 -7.40 6.50
CA LEU A 74 -21.66 -7.37 6.23
C LEU A 74 -21.05 -8.75 6.00
N SER A 75 -21.82 -9.81 6.25
CA SER A 75 -21.38 -11.20 6.11
C SER A 75 -21.37 -11.65 4.65
N SER A 76 -22.26 -11.08 3.83
CA SER A 76 -22.38 -11.42 2.42
C SER A 76 -21.29 -10.74 1.56
N PRO A 77 -20.76 -11.46 0.54
CA PRO A 77 -19.85 -10.88 -0.42
C PRO A 77 -20.58 -9.92 -1.39
N PRO A 78 -19.86 -8.96 -2.00
CA PRO A 78 -20.38 -8.11 -3.07
C PRO A 78 -20.95 -8.85 -4.27
N LEU A 79 -20.36 -10.00 -4.61
CA LEU A 79 -20.73 -10.82 -5.77
C LEU A 79 -20.72 -12.30 -5.42
N TYR A 80 -21.85 -12.97 -5.64
CA TYR A 80 -21.91 -14.43 -5.57
C TYR A 80 -21.51 -15.04 -6.91
N LEU A 81 -20.36 -15.73 -6.95
CA LEU A 81 -19.88 -16.39 -8.18
C LEU A 81 -20.82 -17.47 -8.70
N ALA A 82 -21.51 -18.18 -7.80
CA ALA A 82 -22.38 -19.30 -8.16
C ALA A 82 -23.61 -18.86 -8.97
N THR A 83 -24.15 -17.68 -8.66
CA THR A 83 -25.39 -17.15 -9.23
C THR A 83 -25.18 -15.89 -10.06
N LEU A 84 -23.95 -15.35 -10.07
CA LEU A 84 -23.59 -14.02 -10.59
C LEU A 84 -24.49 -12.90 -10.05
N SER A 85 -25.17 -13.14 -8.92
CA SER A 85 -26.09 -12.19 -8.31
C SER A 85 -25.33 -11.27 -7.35
N THR A 86 -25.62 -9.98 -7.44
CA THR A 86 -25.13 -8.98 -6.49
C THR A 86 -26.21 -8.72 -5.43
N PRO A 87 -26.03 -9.17 -4.17
CA PRO A 87 -27.06 -9.09 -3.14
C PRO A 87 -27.47 -7.64 -2.83
N PHE A 88 -26.54 -6.70 -3.04
CA PHE A 88 -26.76 -5.26 -2.88
C PHE A 88 -26.79 -4.51 -4.22
N GLY A 89 -27.00 -5.21 -5.34
CA GLY A 89 -27.00 -4.60 -6.67
C GLY A 89 -25.67 -3.92 -7.01
N THR A 90 -25.73 -2.78 -7.70
CA THR A 90 -24.55 -1.97 -8.06
C THR A 90 -23.86 -1.37 -6.84
N LEU A 91 -24.58 -1.15 -5.74
CA LEU A 91 -24.01 -0.61 -4.49
C LEU A 91 -22.96 -1.56 -3.88
N GLY A 92 -23.14 -2.87 -4.03
CA GLY A 92 -22.15 -3.86 -3.59
C GLY A 92 -20.79 -3.69 -4.26
N SER A 93 -20.76 -3.25 -5.52
CA SER A 93 -19.50 -3.03 -6.26
C SER A 93 -18.78 -1.72 -5.93
N LEU A 94 -19.46 -0.76 -5.28
CA LEU A 94 -18.86 0.54 -4.93
C LEU A 94 -17.74 0.40 -3.92
N LEU A 95 -17.87 -0.51 -2.96
CA LEU A 95 -16.90 -0.63 -1.87
C LEU A 95 -15.57 -1.26 -2.35
N PRO A 96 -15.56 -2.38 -3.09
CA PRO A 96 -14.36 -2.88 -3.78
C PRO A 96 -13.72 -1.83 -4.71
N LEU A 97 -14.54 -1.07 -5.44
CA LEU A 97 -14.05 0.00 -6.32
C LEU A 97 -13.37 1.12 -5.53
N ALA A 98 -13.98 1.56 -4.42
CA ALA A 98 -13.42 2.60 -3.56
C ALA A 98 -12.07 2.16 -2.96
N ILE A 99 -11.93 0.89 -2.57
CA ILE A 99 -10.66 0.33 -2.09
C ILE A 99 -9.59 0.32 -3.19
N VAL A 100 -9.96 -0.06 -4.42
CA VAL A 100 -9.01 -0.01 -5.54
C VAL A 100 -8.60 1.42 -5.87
N LEU A 101 -9.53 2.37 -5.85
CA LEU A 101 -9.23 3.78 -6.09
C LEU A 101 -8.34 4.38 -5.00
N THR A 102 -8.58 4.05 -3.74
CA THR A 102 -7.70 4.47 -2.62
C THR A 102 -6.32 3.84 -2.74
N TYR A 103 -6.22 2.57 -3.13
CA TYR A 103 -4.95 1.91 -3.44
C TYR A 103 -4.21 2.60 -4.59
N LEU A 104 -4.89 2.90 -5.71
CA LEU A 104 -4.29 3.62 -6.83
C LEU A 104 -3.82 5.01 -6.43
N ARG A 105 -4.59 5.74 -5.61
CA ARG A 105 -4.17 7.04 -5.05
C ARG A 105 -2.94 6.90 -4.15
N ALA A 106 -2.89 5.87 -3.31
CA ALA A 106 -1.73 5.60 -2.47
C ALA A 106 -0.48 5.29 -3.31
N LEU A 107 -0.64 4.56 -4.42
CA LEU A 107 0.44 4.29 -5.37
C LEU A 107 0.93 5.54 -6.08
N ASP A 108 0.02 6.42 -6.51
CA ASP A 108 0.38 7.68 -7.17
C ASP A 108 1.08 8.64 -6.20
N ALA A 109 0.76 8.58 -4.90
CA ALA A 109 1.44 9.34 -3.86
C ALA A 109 2.78 8.72 -3.40
N ALA A 110 3.05 7.47 -3.77
CA ALA A 110 4.25 6.76 -3.34
C ALA A 110 5.51 7.24 -4.10
N PRO A 111 6.69 7.28 -3.47
CA PRO A 111 7.94 7.68 -4.12
C PRO A 111 8.34 6.74 -5.27
N SER A 112 7.83 5.51 -5.27
CA SER A 112 7.98 4.54 -6.36
C SER A 112 7.29 4.95 -7.67
N ALA A 113 6.35 5.92 -7.63
CA ALA A 113 5.69 6.45 -8.83
C ALA A 113 6.65 7.18 -9.78
N GLN A 114 7.86 7.54 -9.31
CA GLN A 114 8.91 8.18 -10.12
C GLN A 114 9.50 7.24 -11.19
N VAL A 115 9.26 5.91 -11.09
CA VAL A 115 9.71 4.93 -12.07
C VAL A 115 8.51 4.37 -12.84
N PRO A 116 8.35 4.68 -14.14
CA PRO A 116 7.15 4.36 -14.90
C PRO A 116 6.89 2.86 -15.03
N GLY A 117 7.95 2.04 -15.12
CA GLY A 117 7.82 0.58 -15.18
C GLY A 117 7.29 -0.04 -13.88
N ILE A 118 7.70 0.51 -12.73
CA ILE A 118 7.23 0.05 -11.41
C ILE A 118 5.78 0.47 -11.20
N LEU A 119 5.43 1.71 -11.56
CA LEU A 119 4.06 2.20 -11.50
C LEU A 119 3.11 1.37 -12.38
N ALA A 120 3.52 1.04 -13.61
CA ALA A 120 2.73 0.18 -14.50
C ALA A 120 2.52 -1.23 -13.92
N ALA A 121 3.58 -1.85 -13.38
CA ALA A 121 3.48 -3.15 -12.72
C ALA A 121 2.53 -3.12 -11.51
N LEU A 122 2.62 -2.08 -10.67
CA LEU A 122 1.76 -1.91 -9.50
C LEU A 122 0.29 -1.66 -9.87
N ARG A 123 0.04 -0.94 -10.98
CA ARG A 123 -1.32 -0.77 -11.53
C ARG A 123 -1.89 -2.07 -12.09
N LEU A 124 -1.08 -2.91 -12.72
CA LEU A 124 -1.52 -4.23 -13.18
C LEU A 124 -1.95 -5.15 -12.03
N VAL A 125 -1.34 -4.99 -10.84
CA VAL A 125 -1.75 -5.72 -9.63
C VAL A 125 -3.11 -5.27 -9.10
N ALA A 126 -3.60 -4.08 -9.45
CA ALA A 126 -4.91 -3.60 -9.02
C ALA A 126 -6.07 -4.44 -9.57
N LEU A 127 -5.92 -5.05 -10.75
CA LEU A 127 -6.91 -5.92 -11.37
C LEU A 127 -7.17 -7.22 -10.59
N PRO A 128 -6.16 -8.09 -10.33
CA PRO A 128 -6.37 -9.28 -9.53
C PRO A 128 -6.79 -8.92 -8.10
N TYR A 129 -6.33 -7.79 -7.58
CA TYR A 129 -6.76 -7.29 -6.28
C TYR A 129 -8.27 -6.96 -6.26
N TYR A 130 -8.77 -6.23 -7.27
CA TYR A 130 -10.21 -5.97 -7.44
C TYR A 130 -11.03 -7.26 -7.52
N CYS A 131 -10.59 -8.20 -8.35
CA CYS A 131 -11.26 -9.49 -8.50
C CYS A 131 -11.31 -10.26 -7.17
N SER A 132 -10.22 -10.24 -6.39
CA SER A 132 -10.20 -10.87 -5.07
C SER A 132 -11.11 -10.17 -4.06
N ALA A 133 -11.20 -8.84 -4.12
CA ALA A 133 -12.05 -8.04 -3.24
C ALA A 133 -13.55 -8.32 -3.46
N LEU A 134 -13.97 -8.58 -4.71
CA LEU A 134 -15.36 -8.94 -5.02
C LEU A 134 -15.83 -10.23 -4.35
N LEU A 135 -14.91 -11.12 -3.97
CA LEU A 135 -15.19 -12.42 -3.37
C LEU A 135 -15.16 -12.40 -1.84
N GLN A 136 -14.68 -11.31 -1.25
CA GLN A 136 -14.55 -11.19 0.20
C GLN A 136 -15.84 -10.63 0.82
N PRO A 137 -16.18 -11.03 2.06
CA PRO A 137 -17.25 -10.41 2.83
C PRO A 137 -17.06 -8.89 2.96
N ASN A 138 -18.16 -8.13 2.91
CA ASN A 138 -18.11 -6.66 3.07
C ASN A 138 -17.44 -6.22 4.39
N ALA A 139 -17.56 -7.02 5.46
CA ALA A 139 -16.85 -6.81 6.72
C ALA A 139 -15.33 -6.73 6.55
N VAL A 140 -14.77 -7.64 5.74
CA VAL A 140 -13.33 -7.74 5.49
C VAL A 140 -12.86 -6.52 4.71
N LEU A 141 -13.64 -6.13 3.70
CA LEU A 141 -13.36 -4.96 2.88
C LEU A 141 -13.38 -3.66 3.70
N LEU A 142 -14.35 -3.47 4.60
CA LEU A 142 -14.38 -2.31 5.51
C LEU A 142 -13.18 -2.27 6.46
N GLY A 143 -12.75 -3.42 6.96
CA GLY A 143 -11.52 -3.52 7.75
C GLY A 143 -10.30 -3.05 6.94
N HIS A 144 -10.21 -3.46 5.67
CA HIS A 144 -9.14 -3.05 4.78
C HIS A 144 -9.17 -1.55 4.47
N SER A 145 -10.34 -0.98 4.15
CA SER A 145 -10.44 0.46 3.89
C SER A 145 -9.99 1.28 5.10
N ALA A 146 -10.43 0.90 6.31
CA ALA A 146 -10.03 1.58 7.54
C ALA A 146 -8.51 1.54 7.76
N THR A 147 -7.87 0.39 7.53
CA THR A 147 -6.40 0.28 7.66
C THR A 147 -5.66 1.08 6.58
N THR A 148 -6.19 1.13 5.36
CA THR A 148 -5.58 1.83 4.24
C THR A 148 -5.69 3.35 4.41
N ASP A 149 -6.83 3.85 4.90
CA ASP A 149 -7.03 5.27 5.19
C ASP A 149 -6.10 5.75 6.30
N VAL A 150 -5.95 4.96 7.37
CA VAL A 150 -4.99 5.27 8.44
C VAL A 150 -3.56 5.28 7.91
N GLN A 151 -3.18 4.33 7.06
CA GLN A 151 -1.85 4.31 6.44
C GLN A 151 -1.61 5.48 5.50
N LEU A 152 -2.62 5.88 4.72
CA LEU A 152 -2.53 7.02 3.81
C LEU A 152 -2.42 8.33 4.61
N LEU A 153 -3.18 8.46 5.70
CA LEU A 153 -3.16 9.63 6.57
C LEU A 153 -1.85 9.75 7.37
N LEU A 154 -1.33 8.63 7.90
CA LEU A 154 -0.03 8.58 8.57
C LEU A 154 1.15 8.72 7.58
N GLY A 155 1.01 8.17 6.38
CA GLY A 155 1.98 8.30 5.29
C GLY A 155 2.10 9.73 4.82
N LEU A 156 0.98 10.39 4.52
CA LEU A 156 0.94 11.83 4.21
C LEU A 156 1.47 12.66 5.39
N GLY A 157 1.07 12.35 6.63
CA GLY A 157 1.57 13.02 7.83
C GLY A 157 3.08 12.92 8.00
N SER A 158 3.68 11.76 7.76
CA SER A 158 5.13 11.54 7.81
C SER A 158 5.86 12.22 6.64
N PHE A 159 5.24 12.31 5.46
CA PHE A 159 5.78 13.08 4.33
C PHE A 159 5.80 14.59 4.61
N TYR A 160 4.80 15.11 5.31
CA TYR A 160 4.72 16.54 5.65
C TYR A 160 5.57 16.93 6.87
N LEU A 161 5.77 16.02 7.84
CA LEU A 161 6.57 16.27 9.05
C LEU A 161 8.05 15.82 8.93
N GLY A 162 8.39 14.96 7.96
CA GLY A 162 9.68 14.27 7.87
C GLY A 162 10.74 14.86 6.95
N TYR A 163 10.49 15.99 6.26
CA TYR A 163 11.51 16.69 5.45
C TYR A 163 11.91 18.06 6.02
N PRO A 164 12.51 18.17 7.21
CA PRO A 164 13.35 19.30 7.51
C PRO A 164 14.74 19.03 6.92
N THR A 165 14.99 19.36 5.65
CA THR A 165 16.34 19.75 5.11
C THR A 165 16.41 19.67 3.59
N LEU A 166 15.88 20.67 2.89
CA LEU A 166 16.50 21.18 1.64
C LEU A 166 16.09 22.65 1.38
N ARG A 167 15.84 23.42 2.44
CA ARG A 167 15.59 24.89 2.35
C ARG A 167 16.73 25.74 2.92
N GLY A 168 17.87 25.13 3.24
CA GLY A 168 18.90 25.77 4.09
C GLY A 168 20.32 25.86 3.51
N THR A 169 20.58 25.49 2.26
CA THR A 169 21.95 25.59 1.69
C THR A 169 22.09 26.57 0.53
N ALA A 170 21.01 27.21 0.08
CA ALA A 170 21.09 28.31 -0.88
C ALA A 170 21.31 29.70 -0.24
N ALA A 171 21.26 29.80 1.10
CA ALA A 171 21.32 31.09 1.82
C ALA A 171 22.61 31.34 2.63
N ALA A 172 23.64 30.49 2.50
CA ALA A 172 24.89 30.61 3.27
C ALA A 172 26.15 30.71 2.39
N GLY A 173 26.04 31.28 1.19
CA GLY A 173 27.16 31.53 0.27
C GLY A 173 27.47 33.00 -0.01
N GLY A 174 26.80 33.94 0.67
CA GLY A 174 26.95 35.39 0.44
C GLY A 174 27.40 36.11 1.70
N GLY A 175 28.65 35.89 2.13
CA GLY A 175 29.25 36.53 3.30
C GLY A 175 30.63 37.09 3.01
N THR A 176 30.65 38.35 2.55
CA THR A 176 31.65 39.38 2.85
C THR A 176 33.15 39.02 2.76
N ARG A 177 33.76 39.34 1.61
CA ARG A 177 35.17 39.75 1.54
C ARG A 177 35.25 41.24 1.84
N GLY A 178 35.86 41.59 2.97
CA GLY A 178 36.22 42.96 3.34
C GLY A 178 37.24 42.90 4.47
N GLY A 179 38.45 43.39 4.21
CA GLY A 179 39.62 43.35 5.09
C GLY A 179 40.88 43.13 4.28
#